data_AF-A0A7V9U175-F1
#
_entry.id   AF-A0A7V9U175-F1
#
_cell.length_a   1.000
_cell.length_b   1.000
_cell.length_c   1.000
_cell.angle_alpha   90.00
_cell.angle_beta   90.00
_cell.angle_gamma   90.00
#
_symmetry.space_group_name_H-M   'P 1'
#
loop_
_entity.id
_entity.type
_entity.pdbx_description
1 polymer ?
#
loop_
_entity_poly.entity_id
_entity_poly.type
_entity_poly.pdbx_seq_one_letter_code
_entity_poly.pdbx_strand_id
1 'polypeptide(L)'
;MSPRHRTWNCRRKASTRRASGVTLVEVIVALLVFCTGGLALAATAGAVARQFAVSERRSRAVGVARARAERAHATPCGSLSGGSEALFGIESSWSAAATEQGARFDQLVTRRDSRGVFAEQFLTGVACE
;
A
#
# COMPACT_ATOMS: atom_id res chain seq x y z
N MET A 1 -4.21 -82.64 -33.42
CA MET A 1 -3.42 -81.53 -33.99
C MET A 1 -4.17 -80.21 -33.77
N SER A 2 -3.68 -79.34 -32.87
CA SER A 2 -4.11 -77.94 -32.64
C SER A 2 -3.11 -77.28 -31.65
N PRO A 3 -2.99 -75.95 -31.54
CA PRO A 3 -1.71 -75.26 -31.61
C PRO A 3 -1.10 -74.95 -30.24
N ARG A 4 0.23 -74.78 -30.22
CA ARG A 4 1.01 -74.38 -29.05
C ARG A 4 0.76 -72.91 -28.74
N HIS A 5 0.15 -72.62 -27.59
CA HIS A 5 0.08 -71.28 -27.03
C HIS A 5 1.48 -70.82 -26.60
N ARG A 6 2.03 -69.80 -27.27
CA ARG A 6 3.23 -69.09 -26.80
C ARG A 6 2.84 -68.16 -25.67
N THR A 7 3.14 -68.55 -24.44
CA THR A 7 3.06 -67.64 -23.29
C THR A 7 4.26 -66.69 -23.34
N TRP A 8 4.00 -65.45 -23.75
CA TRP A 8 4.97 -64.37 -23.61
C TRP A 8 5.09 -64.00 -22.14
N ASN A 9 6.15 -64.46 -21.49
CA ASN A 9 6.55 -63.98 -20.18
C ASN A 9 7.04 -62.52 -20.32
N CYS A 10 6.12 -61.56 -20.21
CA CYS A 10 6.46 -60.17 -19.90
C CYS A 10 6.97 -60.10 -18.46
N ARG A 11 8.24 -60.49 -18.24
CA ARG A 11 8.95 -60.23 -17.00
C ARG A 11 9.21 -58.71 -16.94
N ARG A 12 8.21 -57.95 -16.52
CA ARG A 12 8.39 -56.55 -16.12
C ARG A 12 9.37 -56.56 -14.95
N LYS A 13 10.62 -56.20 -15.21
CA LYS A 13 11.51 -55.73 -14.14
C LYS A 13 10.83 -54.47 -13.62
N ALA A 14 10.09 -54.58 -12.51
CA ALA A 14 9.78 -53.41 -11.72
C ALA A 14 11.13 -52.83 -11.32
N SER A 15 11.54 -51.74 -11.98
CA SER A 15 12.59 -50.90 -11.45
C SER A 15 12.01 -50.32 -10.17
N THR A 16 12.31 -50.95 -9.05
CA THR A 16 12.24 -50.31 -7.75
C THR A 16 13.18 -49.13 -7.86
N ARG A 17 12.65 -47.96 -8.25
CA ARG A 17 13.32 -46.69 -7.99
C ARG A 17 13.57 -46.72 -6.49
N ARG A 18 14.82 -46.96 -6.09
CA ARG A 18 15.27 -46.65 -4.74
C ARG A 18 14.97 -45.18 -4.58
N ALA A 19 13.89 -44.85 -3.87
CA ALA A 19 13.69 -43.51 -3.38
C ALA A 19 14.94 -43.22 -2.53
N SER A 20 15.85 -42.41 -3.06
CA SER A 20 16.95 -41.87 -2.28
C SER A 20 16.30 -41.12 -1.12
N GLY A 21 16.40 -41.67 0.08
CA GLY A 21 15.88 -41.03 1.28
C GLY A 21 16.58 -39.69 1.48
N VAL A 22 15.81 -38.68 1.87
CA VAL A 22 16.34 -37.37 2.26
C VAL A 22 17.26 -37.58 3.46
N THR A 23 18.47 -37.02 3.42
CA THR A 23 19.40 -37.15 4.54
C THR A 23 18.94 -36.26 5.71
N LEU A 24 19.27 -36.62 6.95
CA LEU A 24 18.98 -35.78 8.11
C LEU A 24 19.53 -34.35 7.93
N VAL A 25 20.73 -34.25 7.36
CA VAL A 25 21.38 -32.98 7.06
C VAL A 25 20.57 -32.15 6.07
N GLU A 26 20.02 -32.78 5.03
CA GLU A 26 19.19 -32.10 4.03
C GLU A 26 17.89 -31.55 4.64
N VAL A 27 17.25 -32.30 5.55
CA VAL A 27 16.07 -31.80 6.28
C VAL A 27 16.44 -30.61 7.17
N ILE A 28 17.55 -30.70 7.91
CA ILE A 28 18.02 -29.62 8.78
C ILE A 28 18.29 -28.36 7.95
N VAL A 29 18.99 -28.48 6.83
CA VAL A 29 19.27 -27.35 5.93
C VAL A 29 17.97 -26.77 5.36
N ALA A 30 17.03 -27.61 4.92
CA ALA A 30 15.74 -27.15 4.41
C ALA A 30 14.95 -26.35 5.46
N LEU A 31 14.94 -26.82 6.71
CA LEU A 31 14.30 -26.10 7.82
C LEU A 31 15.01 -24.77 8.12
N LEU A 32 16.34 -24.72 8.10
CA LEU A 32 17.09 -23.49 8.31
C LEU A 32 16.77 -22.45 7.23
N VAL A 33 16.73 -22.87 5.96
CA VAL A 33 16.36 -21.99 4.83
C VAL A 33 14.90 -21.55 4.94
N PHE A 34 14.00 -22.47 5.30
CA PHE A 34 12.58 -22.15 5.48
C PHE A 34 12.36 -21.14 6.61
N CYS A 35 13.01 -21.33 7.77
CA CYS A 35 12.90 -20.42 8.90
C CYS A 35 13.48 -19.04 8.58
N THR A 36 14.67 -18.97 7.99
CA THR A 36 15.29 -17.69 7.62
C THR A 36 14.48 -16.96 6.55
N GLY A 37 13.97 -17.68 5.53
CA GLY A 37 13.06 -17.15 4.53
C GLY A 37 11.72 -16.67 5.11
N GLY A 38 11.14 -17.44 6.03
CA GLY A 38 9.92 -17.07 6.73
C GLY A 38 10.07 -15.80 7.57
N LEU A 39 11.19 -15.65 8.28
CA LEU A 39 11.52 -14.43 9.02
C LEU A 39 11.68 -13.22 8.09
N ALA A 40 12.37 -13.39 6.96
CA ALA A 40 12.53 -12.33 5.97
C ALA A 40 11.17 -11.89 5.37
N LEU A 41 10.30 -12.86 5.07
CA LEU A 41 8.95 -12.58 4.58
C LEU A 41 8.11 -11.83 5.62
N ALA A 42 8.14 -12.27 6.89
CA ALA A 42 7.41 -11.63 7.97
C ALA A 42 7.85 -10.18 8.19
N ALA A 43 9.17 -9.93 8.17
CA ALA A 43 9.72 -8.58 8.28
C ALA A 43 9.24 -7.69 7.12
N THR A 44 9.26 -8.21 5.89
CA THR A 44 8.82 -7.48 4.69
C THR A 44 7.32 -7.18 4.72
N ALA A 45 6.49 -8.16 5.09
CA ALA A 45 5.05 -7.97 5.24
C ALA A 45 4.72 -6.89 6.28
N GLY A 46 5.42 -6.91 7.42
CA GLY A 46 5.29 -5.86 8.44
C GLY A 46 5.70 -4.48 7.94
N ALA A 47 6.76 -4.39 7.13
CA ALA A 47 7.18 -3.12 6.53
C ALA A 47 6.13 -2.57 5.54
N VAL A 48 5.59 -3.41 4.67
CA VAL A 48 4.54 -3.02 3.71
C VAL A 48 3.25 -2.60 4.44
N ALA A 49 2.84 -3.33 5.48
CA ALA A 49 1.68 -2.96 6.28
C ALA A 49 1.84 -1.56 6.92
N ARG A 50 3.05 -1.25 7.42
CA ARG A 50 3.37 0.10 7.95
C ARG A 50 3.31 1.16 6.86
N GLN A 51 3.78 0.86 5.65
CA GLN A 51 3.69 1.77 4.51
C GLN A 51 2.24 2.06 4.14
N PHE A 52 1.36 1.05 4.11
CA PHE A 52 -0.06 1.28 3.85
C PHE A 52 -0.73 2.13 4.92
N ALA A 53 -0.42 1.91 6.20
CA ALA A 53 -0.97 2.75 7.29
C ALA A 53 -0.58 4.23 7.13
N VAL A 54 0.66 4.51 6.72
CA VAL A 54 1.12 5.88 6.45
C VAL A 54 0.42 6.46 5.22
N SER A 55 0.30 5.68 4.14
CA SER A 55 -0.38 6.09 2.92
C SER A 55 -1.86 6.40 3.16
N GLU A 56 -2.56 5.61 3.96
CA GLU A 56 -3.97 5.86 4.30
C GLU A 56 -4.14 7.20 5.02
N ARG A 57 -3.29 7.49 6.02
CA ARG A 57 -3.31 8.77 6.74
C ARG A 57 -3.05 9.94 5.79
N ARG A 58 -2.11 9.77 4.86
CA ARG A 58 -1.81 10.79 3.83
C ARG A 58 -3.00 11.00 2.91
N SER A 59 -3.63 9.94 2.41
CA SER A 59 -4.80 10.03 1.54
C SER A 59 -5.96 10.76 2.21
N ARG A 60 -6.18 10.52 3.51
CA ARG A 60 -7.19 11.27 4.29
C ARG A 60 -6.85 12.77 4.36
N ALA A 61 -5.60 13.13 4.63
CA ALA A 61 -5.16 14.52 4.66
C ALA A 61 -5.34 15.22 3.31
N VAL A 62 -4.98 14.55 2.22
CA VAL A 62 -5.21 15.06 0.86
C VAL A 62 -6.71 15.19 0.55
N GLY A 63 -7.53 14.24 1.03
CA GLY A 63 -8.99 14.32 0.90
C GLY A 63 -9.58 15.56 1.58
N VAL A 64 -9.12 15.89 2.79
CA VAL A 64 -9.52 17.12 3.50
C VAL A 64 -9.09 18.36 2.72
N ALA A 65 -7.84 18.40 2.23
CA ALA A 65 -7.35 19.50 1.41
C ALA A 65 -8.21 19.72 0.16
N ARG A 66 -8.46 18.62 -0.58
CA ARG A 66 -9.24 18.64 -1.81
C ARG A 66 -10.69 19.07 -1.57
N ALA A 67 -11.34 18.53 -0.54
CA ALA A 67 -12.72 18.92 -0.21
C ALA A 67 -12.82 20.42 0.13
N ARG A 68 -11.79 21.01 0.73
CA ARG A 68 -11.73 22.45 0.99
C ARG A 68 -11.49 23.26 -0.27
N ALA A 69 -10.57 22.83 -1.12
CA ALA A 69 -10.36 23.45 -2.43
C ALA A 69 -11.66 23.44 -3.26
N GLU A 70 -12.36 22.31 -3.31
CA GLU A 70 -13.64 22.18 -4.02
C GLU A 70 -14.71 23.15 -3.48
N ARG A 71 -14.80 23.31 -2.15
CA ARG A 71 -15.68 24.34 -1.55
C ARG A 71 -15.24 25.77 -1.89
N ALA A 72 -13.94 26.04 -1.91
CA ALA A 72 -13.40 27.35 -2.29
C ALA A 72 -13.78 27.70 -3.74
N HIS A 73 -13.70 26.73 -4.65
CA HIS A 73 -14.14 26.89 -6.05
C HIS A 73 -15.65 27.08 -6.20
N ALA A 74 -16.46 26.51 -5.30
CA ALA A 74 -17.91 26.70 -5.30
C ALA A 74 -18.37 27.99 -4.59
N THR A 75 -17.46 28.69 -3.91
CA THR A 75 -17.77 29.91 -3.14
C THR A 75 -17.46 31.15 -3.99
N PRO A 76 -18.39 32.12 -4.11
CA PRO A 76 -18.10 33.38 -4.78
C PRO A 76 -16.91 34.09 -4.15
N CYS A 77 -16.06 34.73 -4.95
CA CYS A 77 -14.83 35.35 -4.47
C CYS A 77 -15.02 36.45 -3.42
N GLY A 78 -16.15 37.16 -3.43
CA GLY A 78 -16.49 38.13 -2.39
C GLY A 78 -16.76 37.50 -1.00
N SER A 79 -17.07 36.20 -0.97
CA SER A 79 -17.37 35.44 0.25
C SER A 79 -16.24 34.49 0.65
N LEU A 80 -15.18 34.41 -0.15
CA LEU A 80 -13.99 33.60 0.13
C LEU A 80 -13.25 34.20 1.33
N SER A 81 -13.07 33.39 2.36
CA SER A 81 -12.45 33.81 3.63
C SER A 81 -11.50 32.74 4.15
N GLY A 82 -10.51 33.21 4.92
CA GLY A 82 -9.60 32.34 5.66
C GLY A 82 -10.28 31.66 6.84
N GLY A 83 -9.71 30.56 7.32
CA GLY A 83 -10.23 29.83 8.45
C GLY A 83 -9.37 28.64 8.83
N SER A 84 -9.84 27.89 9.82
CA SER A 84 -9.22 26.64 10.24
C SER A 84 -10.27 25.59 10.57
N GLU A 85 -9.93 24.34 10.37
CA GLU A 85 -10.73 23.19 10.77
C GLU A 85 -9.86 22.08 11.35
N ALA A 86 -10.45 21.21 12.15
CA ALA A 86 -9.84 19.96 12.55
C ALA A 86 -10.81 18.81 12.23
N LEU A 87 -10.42 17.89 11.35
CA LEU A 87 -11.18 16.70 11.01
C LEU A 87 -10.30 15.46 11.06
N PHE A 88 -10.79 14.38 11.68
CA PHE A 88 -10.08 13.10 11.74
C PHE A 88 -8.64 13.20 12.29
N GLY A 89 -8.39 14.13 13.22
CA GLY A 89 -7.06 14.39 13.77
C GLY A 89 -6.09 15.08 12.81
N ILE A 90 -6.61 15.65 11.72
CA ILE A 90 -5.91 16.50 10.76
C ILE A 90 -6.35 17.93 11.01
N GLU A 91 -5.41 18.81 11.29
CA GLU A 91 -5.64 20.25 11.39
C GLU A 91 -5.41 20.86 10.02
N SER A 92 -6.32 21.70 9.54
CA SER A 92 -6.15 22.45 8.31
C SER A 92 -6.46 23.91 8.55
N SER A 93 -5.57 24.79 8.09
CA SER A 93 -5.78 26.24 8.10
C SER A 93 -5.61 26.77 6.69
N TRP A 94 -6.42 27.73 6.28
CA TRP A 94 -6.32 28.34 4.96
C TRP A 94 -6.52 29.84 5.01
N SER A 95 -5.99 30.51 3.99
CA SER A 95 -6.20 31.92 3.70
C SER A 95 -6.59 32.10 2.24
N ALA A 96 -7.54 32.99 2.00
CA ALA A 96 -7.90 33.43 0.65
C ALA A 96 -7.42 34.86 0.45
N ALA A 97 -6.77 35.13 -0.68
CA ALA A 97 -6.34 36.46 -1.09
C ALA A 97 -6.86 36.75 -2.49
N ALA A 98 -7.58 37.86 -2.68
CA ALA A 98 -8.00 38.30 -4.00
C ALA A 98 -6.77 38.69 -4.86
N THR A 99 -6.83 38.39 -6.14
CA THR A 99 -5.84 38.76 -7.16
C THR A 99 -6.55 39.45 -8.32
N GLU A 100 -5.81 40.05 -9.24
CA GLU A 100 -6.40 40.79 -10.39
C GLU A 100 -7.25 39.90 -11.32
N GLN A 101 -7.01 38.58 -11.30
CA GLN A 101 -7.63 37.61 -12.21
C GLN A 101 -8.46 36.55 -11.45
N GLY A 102 -8.60 36.65 -10.13
CA GLY A 102 -9.25 35.62 -9.33
C GLY A 102 -9.02 35.75 -7.82
N ALA A 103 -9.00 34.61 -7.13
CA ALA A 103 -8.57 34.51 -5.74
C ALA A 103 -7.55 33.38 -5.59
N ARG A 104 -6.50 33.62 -4.81
CA ARG A 104 -5.52 32.62 -4.39
C ARG A 104 -5.97 32.00 -3.07
N PHE A 105 -6.04 30.68 -3.02
CA PHE A 105 -6.38 29.91 -1.84
C PHE A 105 -5.16 29.10 -1.38
N ASP A 106 -4.60 29.51 -0.25
CA ASP A 106 -3.44 28.88 0.36
C ASP A 106 -3.89 28.07 1.56
N GLN A 107 -3.63 26.77 1.57
CA GLN A 107 -4.05 25.85 2.62
C GLN A 107 -2.84 25.12 3.20
N LEU A 108 -2.70 25.15 4.52
CA LEU A 108 -1.78 24.34 5.28
C LEU A 108 -2.55 23.18 5.92
N VAL A 109 -2.05 21.96 5.75
CA VAL A 109 -2.62 20.76 6.35
C VAL A 109 -1.57 20.10 7.22
N THR A 110 -1.88 20.00 8.50
CA THR A 110 -1.01 19.46 9.53
C THR A 110 -1.59 18.13 10.01
N ARG A 111 -0.80 17.07 9.92
CA ARG A 111 -1.13 15.74 10.46
C ARG A 111 -0.07 15.30 11.46
N ARG A 112 -0.49 14.61 12.51
CA ARG A 112 0.43 13.94 13.43
C ARG A 112 0.56 12.47 13.05
N ASP A 113 1.79 12.00 12.88
CA ASP A 113 2.12 10.60 12.72
C ASP A 113 2.94 10.11 13.92
N SER A 114 3.20 8.80 14.02
CA SER A 114 4.02 8.21 15.08
C SER A 114 5.46 8.72 15.11
N ARG A 115 5.93 9.32 14.01
CA ARG A 115 7.28 9.90 13.87
C ARG A 115 7.35 11.41 14.10
N GLY A 116 6.22 12.09 14.26
CA GLY A 116 6.19 13.54 14.43
C GLY A 116 5.05 14.23 13.70
N VAL A 117 5.13 15.56 13.62
CA VAL A 117 4.15 16.40 12.95
C VAL A 117 4.60 16.67 11.52
N PHE A 118 3.71 16.42 10.56
CA PHE A 118 3.92 16.68 9.14
C PHE A 118 2.96 17.78 8.70
N ALA A 119 3.51 18.82 8.09
CA ALA A 119 2.72 19.89 7.48
C ALA A 119 2.95 19.88 5.97
N GLU A 120 1.87 19.92 5.20
CA GLU A 120 1.87 20.03 3.74
C GLU A 120 1.07 21.28 3.34
N GLN A 121 1.63 22.08 2.44
CA GLN A 121 0.96 23.28 1.91
C GLN A 121 0.42 22.99 0.51
N PHE A 122 -0.83 23.39 0.29
CA PHE A 122 -1.56 23.28 -0.97
C PHE A 122 -1.93 24.67 -1.44
N LEU A 123 -1.69 24.94 -2.72
CA LEU A 123 -1.95 26.22 -3.36
C LEU A 123 -2.94 25.96 -4.50
N THR A 124 -4.04 26.70 -4.52
CA THR A 124 -5.05 26.63 -5.59
C THR A 124 -5.41 28.04 -6.03
N GLY A 125 -5.60 28.21 -7.34
CA GLY A 125 -6.16 29.43 -7.91
C GLY A 125 -7.65 29.23 -8.19
N VAL A 126 -8.48 30.12 -7.67
CA VAL A 126 -9.92 30.16 -7.91
C VAL A 126 -10.21 31.25 -8.92
N ALA A 127 -10.81 30.90 -10.06
CA ALA A 127 -11.31 31.87 -11.01
C ALA A 127 -12.63 32.46 -10.48
N CYS A 128 -12.76 33.78 -10.57
CA CYS A 128 -13.99 34.48 -10.22
C CYS A 128 -14.70 34.82 -11.54
N GLU A 129 -15.92 34.32 -11.73
CA GLU A 129 -16.82 34.77 -12.81
C GLU A 129 -17.71 35.92 -12.34
#